data_AF-A0A9V1FNB4-F1
#
_entry.id   AF-A0A9V1FNB4-F1
#
_cell.length_a   1.000
_cell.length_b   1.000
_cell.length_c   1.000
_cell.angle_alpha   90.00
_cell.angle_beta   90.00
_cell.angle_gamma   90.00
#
_symmetry.space_group_name_H-M   'P 1'
#
loop_
_entity.id
_entity.type
_entity.pdbx_description
1 polymer ?
#
loop_
_entity_poly.entity_id
_entity_poly.type
_entity_poly.pdbx_seq_one_letter_code
_entity_poly.pdbx_strand_id
1 'polypeptide(L)'
;MEADIIADLRCKLKEVEEERLKAAQYGLQLVESQNELQNQLDKCRNEMMTMTENYEQEKYTLQREVELKSRMLESLSSECEAVKQQQKTHLEQLKEQLSRSHGQEVNELKTKLEKLKAELDEARLSEKQLKHKVDHQKELLSCKSEEMRIMSERVHESMSSEMLALQIELTEMESMKTTLKEEVNELQYRQEQLELLSTNLMRQVDRLKEEKEEREKEAVSYYNALEKARVANQDLQVQLDQALQQALDPSSKGNSLFAEVEDRRAAMERQFISMKVKYQSLKKQNAFNREQMQRMKLQIATLLQMKGSQTEFEQQERLLAMLEQKNGEIKHLLGEIRNLEKFKSLYESTESRQSVNSDTPEDNTYYTDLLQIKLDNLNKENESTKGELSIQRMKALFESQRALDIERKLFANERCLQLSQSENMKLRAKLDELKLKYEPEEKIEVPVAKKRREVLPVDITTPHSVCAKSAVEEEVCRLPPQKEEAQCCPSNSENNNLQIEKTVSVNTPEVILSPHKSLPMDTQPRKEKKCVKLIGVSADSEVLSERSGNTPNSPRSVAYFPQGNQQTSPSLLYRCMNCAICFFIYFLSIACSIIPQFHLPTFNFFKTLRKTKMITKGKDS
;
A
#
# COMPACT_ATOMS: atom_id res chain seq x y z
N MET A 1 87.96 -0.47 59.81
CA MET A 1 87.31 0.81 59.51
C MET A 1 87.22 1.05 58.00
N GLU A 2 88.31 1.25 57.25
CA GLU A 2 88.20 1.47 55.79
C GLU A 2 87.73 0.24 54.98
N ALA A 3 88.17 -0.98 55.35
CA ALA A 3 87.77 -2.22 54.67
C ALA A 3 86.27 -2.53 54.81
N ASP A 4 85.68 -2.23 55.96
CA ASP A 4 84.26 -2.49 56.25
C ASP A 4 83.36 -1.53 55.47
N ILE A 5 83.79 -0.26 55.30
CA ILE A 5 83.08 0.73 54.48
C ILE A 5 83.08 0.32 53.00
N ILE A 6 84.22 -0.19 52.50
CA ILE A 6 84.32 -0.67 51.11
C ILE A 6 83.44 -1.91 50.88
N ALA A 7 83.35 -2.81 51.85
CA ALA A 7 82.48 -3.98 51.77
C ALA A 7 80.99 -3.60 51.75
N ASP A 8 80.58 -2.68 52.62
CA ASP A 8 79.20 -2.16 52.67
C ASP A 8 78.80 -1.43 51.38
N LEU A 9 79.70 -0.60 50.82
CA LEU A 9 79.49 0.05 49.52
C LEU A 9 79.37 -0.95 48.37
N ARG A 10 80.12 -2.05 48.39
CA ARG A 10 79.99 -3.13 47.39
C ARG A 10 78.69 -3.91 47.53
N CYS A 11 78.20 -4.15 48.74
CA CYS A 11 76.90 -4.77 48.97
C CYS A 11 75.77 -3.87 48.48
N LYS A 12 75.79 -2.58 48.82
CA LYS A 12 74.81 -1.59 48.33
C LYS A 12 74.82 -1.46 46.81
N LEU A 13 75.99 -1.48 46.18
CA LEU A 13 76.10 -1.44 44.72
C LEU A 13 75.46 -2.69 44.07
N LYS A 14 75.67 -3.88 44.65
CA LYS A 14 75.02 -5.12 44.18
C LYS A 14 73.50 -5.08 44.36
N GLU A 15 73.01 -4.59 45.50
CA GLU A 15 71.57 -4.43 45.74
C GLU A 15 70.93 -3.49 44.72
N VAL A 16 71.56 -2.34 44.46
CA VAL A 16 71.10 -1.38 43.44
C VAL A 16 71.18 -1.97 42.03
N GLU A 17 72.21 -2.76 41.71
CA GLU A 17 72.30 -3.46 40.42
C GLU A 17 71.20 -4.54 40.27
N GLU A 18 70.90 -5.29 41.31
CA GLU A 18 69.81 -6.27 41.33
C GLU A 18 68.44 -5.60 41.21
N GLU A 19 68.20 -4.49 41.89
CA GLU A 19 66.98 -3.68 41.75
C GLU A 19 66.86 -3.12 40.33
N ARG A 20 67.96 -2.64 39.74
CA ARG A 20 68.00 -2.17 38.35
C ARG A 20 67.69 -3.30 37.37
N LEU A 21 68.22 -4.49 37.60
CA LEU A 21 67.91 -5.67 36.78
C LEU A 21 66.44 -6.08 36.91
N LYS A 22 65.89 -6.11 38.13
CA LYS A 22 64.46 -6.37 38.36
C LYS A 22 63.57 -5.32 37.69
N ALA A 23 63.91 -4.05 37.80
CA ALA A 23 63.20 -2.96 37.13
C ALA A 23 63.25 -3.09 35.60
N ALA A 24 64.41 -3.46 35.04
CA ALA A 24 64.55 -3.74 33.61
C ALA A 24 63.73 -4.96 33.16
N GLN A 25 63.67 -6.02 33.97
CA GLN A 25 62.83 -7.20 33.71
C GLN A 25 61.34 -6.87 33.74
N TYR A 26 60.87 -6.09 34.72
CA TYR A 26 59.49 -5.62 34.76
C TYR A 26 59.18 -4.69 33.58
N GLY A 27 60.12 -3.82 33.21
CA GLY A 27 60.00 -2.99 32.02
C GLY A 27 59.86 -3.82 30.74
N LEU A 28 60.65 -4.88 30.59
CA LEU A 28 60.56 -5.81 29.46
C LEU A 28 59.21 -6.54 29.45
N GLN A 29 58.77 -7.12 30.56
CA GLN A 29 57.48 -7.79 30.67
C GLN A 29 56.31 -6.85 30.35
N LEU A 30 56.38 -5.59 30.79
CA LEU A 30 55.37 -4.59 30.48
C LEU A 30 55.33 -4.30 28.97
N VAL A 31 56.49 -4.13 28.33
CA VAL A 31 56.59 -3.93 26.88
C VAL A 31 56.08 -5.14 26.10
N GLU A 32 56.40 -6.36 26.53
CA GLU A 32 55.88 -7.60 25.94
C GLU A 32 54.35 -7.67 26.05
N SER A 33 53.79 -7.38 27.24
CA SER A 33 52.33 -7.36 27.44
C SER A 33 51.66 -6.27 26.59
N GLN A 34 52.27 -5.09 26.47
CA GLN A 34 51.77 -4.00 25.65
C GLN A 34 51.80 -4.38 24.16
N ASN A 35 52.84 -5.08 23.71
CA ASN A 35 52.95 -5.58 22.34
C ASN A 35 51.88 -6.66 22.05
N GLU A 36 51.61 -7.55 22.99
CA GLU A 36 50.55 -8.55 22.84
C GLU A 36 49.15 -7.92 22.78
N LEU A 37 48.85 -6.97 23.66
CA LEU A 37 47.62 -6.17 23.63
C LEU A 37 47.48 -5.42 22.28
N GLN A 38 48.57 -4.82 21.78
CA GLN A 38 48.58 -4.14 20.49
C GLN A 38 48.29 -5.11 19.34
N ASN A 39 48.92 -6.29 19.34
CA ASN A 39 48.67 -7.32 18.33
C ASN A 39 47.22 -7.83 18.35
N GLN A 40 46.63 -8.02 19.55
CA GLN A 40 45.21 -8.40 19.67
C GLN A 40 44.28 -7.30 19.14
N LEU A 41 44.59 -6.04 19.44
CA LEU A 41 43.82 -4.90 18.96
C LEU A 41 43.90 -4.78 17.43
N ASP A 42 45.09 -4.94 16.85
CA ASP A 42 45.27 -4.90 15.40
C ASP A 42 44.62 -6.11 14.71
N LYS A 43 44.62 -7.30 15.34
CA LYS A 43 43.85 -8.45 14.87
C LYS A 43 42.34 -8.15 14.84
N CYS A 44 41.80 -7.62 15.93
CA CYS A 44 40.39 -7.24 16.00
C CYS A 44 40.02 -6.17 14.96
N ARG A 45 40.89 -5.17 14.75
CA ARG A 45 40.71 -4.17 13.69
C ARG A 45 40.66 -4.80 12.30
N ASN A 46 41.57 -5.72 12.01
CA ASN A 46 41.60 -6.41 10.73
C ASN A 46 40.35 -7.27 10.53
N GLU A 47 39.90 -8.01 11.55
CA GLU A 47 38.65 -8.77 11.50
C GLU A 47 37.44 -7.86 11.23
N MET A 48 37.33 -6.73 11.95
CA MET A 48 36.26 -5.75 11.72
C MET A 48 36.30 -5.13 10.31
N MET A 49 37.50 -4.87 9.78
CA MET A 49 37.69 -4.36 8.42
C MET A 49 37.22 -5.39 7.38
N THR A 50 37.68 -6.64 7.49
CA THR A 50 37.27 -7.72 6.58
C THR A 50 35.76 -7.98 6.63
N MET A 51 35.15 -7.91 7.82
CA MET A 51 33.70 -8.09 7.97
C MET A 51 32.93 -6.95 7.29
N THR A 52 33.42 -5.71 7.44
CA THR A 52 32.81 -4.53 6.80
C THR A 52 32.91 -4.62 5.27
N GLU A 53 34.07 -5.01 4.75
CA GLU A 53 34.29 -5.22 3.31
C GLU A 53 33.36 -6.31 2.76
N ASN A 54 33.21 -7.43 3.48
CA ASN A 54 32.31 -8.52 3.08
C ASN A 54 30.85 -8.05 3.03
N TYR A 55 30.38 -7.33 4.05
CA TYR A 55 29.01 -6.80 4.05
C TYR A 55 28.79 -5.77 2.95
N GLU A 56 29.79 -4.95 2.65
CA GLU A 56 29.70 -3.98 1.56
C GLU A 56 29.64 -4.67 0.19
N GLN A 57 30.45 -5.72 -0.03
CA GLN A 57 30.38 -6.55 -1.23
C GLN A 57 29.02 -7.26 -1.38
N GLU A 58 28.51 -7.85 -0.30
CA GLU A 58 27.20 -8.51 -0.28
C GLU A 58 26.08 -7.51 -0.59
N LYS A 59 26.12 -6.32 0.03
CA LYS A 59 25.17 -5.23 -0.25
C LYS A 59 25.13 -4.87 -1.73
N TYR A 60 26.28 -4.65 -2.37
CA TYR A 60 26.31 -4.32 -3.80
C TYR A 60 25.85 -5.49 -4.68
N THR A 61 26.14 -6.72 -4.28
CA THR A 61 25.72 -7.92 -5.01
C THR A 61 24.20 -8.07 -4.94
N LEU A 62 23.62 -7.97 -3.75
CA LEU A 62 22.17 -7.99 -3.54
C LEU A 62 21.47 -6.83 -4.24
N GLN A 63 22.06 -5.62 -4.22
CA GLN A 63 21.50 -4.47 -4.93
C GLN A 63 21.41 -4.75 -6.44
N ARG A 64 22.47 -5.29 -7.06
CA ARG A 64 22.44 -5.66 -8.48
C ARG A 64 21.44 -6.75 -8.79
N GLU A 65 21.30 -7.74 -7.91
CA GLU A 65 20.32 -8.81 -8.07
C GLU A 65 18.88 -8.28 -8.01
N VAL A 66 18.59 -7.37 -7.07
CA VAL A 66 17.29 -6.69 -6.97
C VAL A 66 17.02 -5.88 -8.23
N GLU A 67 17.97 -5.07 -8.69
CA GLU A 67 17.82 -4.28 -9.92
C GLU A 67 17.56 -5.16 -11.15
N LEU A 68 18.25 -6.30 -11.27
CA LEU A 68 18.02 -7.26 -12.36
C LEU A 68 16.62 -7.87 -12.27
N LYS A 69 16.20 -8.33 -11.08
CA LYS A 69 14.86 -8.88 -10.85
C LYS A 69 13.77 -7.85 -11.15
N SER A 70 13.96 -6.59 -10.76
CA SER A 70 13.05 -5.50 -11.09
C SER A 70 12.91 -5.30 -12.60
N ARG A 71 14.03 -5.26 -13.35
CA ARG A 71 13.99 -5.17 -14.82
C ARG A 71 13.30 -6.38 -15.47
N MET A 72 13.53 -7.58 -14.94
CA MET A 72 12.85 -8.78 -15.44
C MET A 72 11.34 -8.73 -15.19
N LEU A 73 10.92 -8.26 -14.01
CA LEU A 73 9.50 -8.06 -13.68
C LEU A 73 8.87 -7.01 -14.58
N GLU A 74 9.56 -5.90 -14.85
CA GLU A 74 9.12 -4.87 -15.78
C GLU A 74 8.94 -5.43 -17.20
N SER A 75 9.92 -6.21 -17.70
CA SER A 75 9.81 -6.90 -19.01
C SER A 75 8.58 -7.81 -19.05
N LEU A 76 8.41 -8.68 -18.05
CA LEU A 76 7.28 -9.61 -18.00
C LEU A 76 5.94 -8.86 -17.89
N SER A 77 5.90 -7.76 -17.15
CA SER A 77 4.70 -6.91 -17.06
C SER A 77 4.34 -6.30 -18.41
N SER A 78 5.34 -5.83 -19.18
CA SER A 78 5.13 -5.28 -20.52
C SER A 78 4.63 -6.34 -21.51
N GLU A 79 5.14 -7.58 -21.42
CA GLU A 79 4.65 -8.71 -22.22
C GLU A 79 3.20 -9.07 -21.86
N CYS A 80 2.86 -9.08 -20.57
CA CYS A 80 1.48 -9.31 -20.12
C CYS A 80 0.52 -8.23 -20.64
N GLU A 81 0.94 -6.95 -20.60
CA GLU A 81 0.15 -5.84 -21.13
C GLU A 81 -0.02 -5.92 -22.64
N ALA A 82 1.04 -6.26 -23.38
CA ALA A 82 0.99 -6.44 -24.83
C ALA A 82 0.01 -7.57 -25.22
N VAL A 83 0.08 -8.72 -24.54
CA VAL A 83 -0.86 -9.83 -24.76
C VAL A 83 -2.30 -9.42 -24.45
N LYS A 84 -2.51 -8.69 -23.35
CA LYS A 84 -3.84 -8.19 -22.98
C LYS A 84 -4.40 -7.22 -24.03
N GLN A 85 -3.57 -6.32 -24.55
CA GLN A 85 -3.95 -5.41 -25.63
C GLN A 85 -4.28 -6.18 -26.92
N GLN A 86 -3.45 -7.16 -27.29
CA GLN A 86 -3.69 -8.01 -28.44
C GLN A 86 -5.03 -8.76 -28.33
N GLN A 87 -5.30 -9.41 -27.18
CA GLN A 87 -6.57 -10.10 -26.94
C GLN A 87 -7.77 -9.15 -27.01
N LYS A 88 -7.64 -7.94 -26.47
CA LYS A 88 -8.70 -6.92 -26.53
C LYS A 88 -9.00 -6.53 -27.98
N THR A 89 -7.98 -6.24 -28.78
CA THR A 89 -8.16 -5.88 -30.20
C THR A 89 -8.79 -7.01 -31.02
N HIS A 90 -8.38 -8.27 -30.79
CA HIS A 90 -8.99 -9.43 -31.46
C HIS A 90 -10.47 -9.60 -31.07
N LEU A 91 -10.82 -9.37 -29.80
CA LEU A 91 -12.20 -9.45 -29.33
C LEU A 91 -13.06 -8.34 -29.95
N GLU A 92 -12.54 -7.12 -30.03
CA GLU A 92 -13.21 -5.99 -30.69
C GLU A 92 -13.43 -6.27 -32.18
N GLN A 93 -12.44 -6.80 -32.90
CA GLN A 93 -12.57 -7.21 -34.30
C GLN A 93 -13.65 -8.27 -34.51
N LEU A 94 -13.66 -9.31 -33.66
CA LEU A 94 -14.65 -10.39 -33.77
C LEU A 94 -16.08 -9.87 -33.50
N LYS A 95 -16.22 -8.98 -32.51
CA LYS A 95 -17.50 -8.32 -32.19
C LYS A 95 -17.98 -7.45 -33.34
N GLU A 96 -17.09 -6.69 -33.94
CA GLU A 96 -17.41 -5.82 -35.07
C GLU A 96 -17.80 -6.65 -36.31
N GLN A 97 -17.06 -7.73 -36.61
CA GLN A 97 -17.40 -8.66 -37.68
C GLN A 97 -18.77 -9.30 -37.47
N LEU A 98 -19.08 -9.76 -36.25
CA LEU A 98 -20.38 -10.33 -35.92
C LEU A 98 -21.50 -9.29 -36.08
N SER A 99 -21.27 -8.05 -35.65
CA SER A 99 -22.24 -6.96 -35.80
C SER A 99 -22.51 -6.62 -37.27
N ARG A 100 -21.47 -6.64 -38.12
CA ARG A 100 -21.59 -6.43 -39.57
C ARG A 100 -22.38 -7.57 -40.23
N SER A 101 -22.05 -8.83 -39.91
CA SER A 101 -22.76 -10.00 -40.44
C SER A 101 -24.24 -9.98 -40.05
N HIS A 102 -24.53 -9.74 -38.77
CA HIS A 102 -25.91 -9.66 -38.29
C HIS A 102 -26.67 -8.50 -38.92
N GLY A 103 -26.04 -7.32 -39.07
CA GLY A 103 -26.63 -6.18 -39.77
C GLY A 103 -26.97 -6.50 -41.24
N GLN A 104 -26.09 -7.22 -41.94
CA GLN A 104 -26.34 -7.68 -43.32
C GLN A 104 -27.52 -8.65 -43.37
N GLU A 105 -27.56 -9.67 -42.52
CA GLU A 105 -28.67 -10.65 -42.46
C GLU A 105 -30.01 -9.98 -42.16
N VAL A 106 -30.03 -9.04 -41.20
CA VAL A 106 -31.24 -8.28 -40.85
C VAL A 106 -31.71 -7.44 -42.04
N ASN A 107 -30.80 -6.77 -42.74
CA ASN A 107 -31.13 -5.97 -43.92
C ASN A 107 -31.65 -6.83 -45.08
N GLU A 108 -31.07 -8.00 -45.31
CA GLU A 108 -31.56 -8.95 -46.31
C GLU A 108 -32.97 -9.46 -45.98
N LEU A 109 -33.21 -9.83 -44.72
CA LEU A 109 -34.53 -10.26 -44.27
C LEU A 109 -35.56 -9.13 -44.38
N LYS A 110 -35.19 -7.90 -44.02
CA LYS A 110 -36.03 -6.72 -44.17
C LYS A 110 -36.41 -6.48 -45.64
N THR A 111 -35.42 -6.55 -46.54
CA THR A 111 -35.64 -6.42 -47.98
C THR A 111 -36.57 -7.50 -48.53
N LYS A 112 -36.42 -8.76 -48.10
CA LYS A 112 -37.31 -9.87 -48.47
C LYS A 112 -38.74 -9.63 -47.97
N LEU A 113 -38.88 -9.14 -46.74
CA LEU A 113 -40.18 -8.85 -46.14
C LEU A 113 -40.90 -7.72 -46.90
N GLU A 114 -40.19 -6.66 -47.27
CA GLU A 114 -40.74 -5.55 -48.06
C GLU A 114 -41.20 -6.01 -49.45
N LYS A 115 -40.43 -6.89 -50.12
CA LYS A 115 -40.83 -7.50 -51.41
C LYS A 115 -42.10 -8.34 -51.28
N LEU A 116 -42.15 -9.25 -50.31
CA LEU A 116 -43.33 -10.10 -50.06
C LEU A 116 -44.56 -9.26 -49.71
N LYS A 117 -44.38 -8.13 -49.02
CA LYS A 117 -45.47 -7.19 -48.72
C LYS A 117 -46.00 -6.52 -50.00
N ALA A 118 -45.12 -6.10 -50.90
CA ALA A 118 -45.51 -5.54 -52.19
C ALA A 118 -46.25 -6.57 -53.06
N GLU A 119 -45.75 -7.80 -53.14
CA GLU A 119 -46.42 -8.90 -53.86
C GLU A 119 -47.81 -9.22 -53.27
N LEU A 120 -47.94 -9.21 -51.94
CA LEU A 120 -49.22 -9.41 -51.26
C LEU A 120 -50.23 -8.29 -51.60
N ASP A 121 -49.77 -7.04 -51.63
CA ASP A 121 -50.62 -5.89 -51.95
C ASP A 121 -51.04 -5.89 -53.43
N GLU A 122 -50.16 -6.31 -54.33
CA GLU A 122 -50.47 -6.52 -55.76
C GLU A 122 -51.50 -7.64 -55.95
N ALA A 123 -51.31 -8.79 -55.30
CA ALA A 123 -52.26 -9.91 -55.35
C ALA A 123 -53.64 -9.48 -54.84
N ARG A 124 -53.71 -8.76 -53.71
CA ARG A 124 -54.96 -8.22 -53.16
C ARG A 124 -55.66 -7.24 -54.11
N LEU A 125 -54.90 -6.41 -54.83
CA LEU A 125 -55.47 -5.50 -55.82
C LEU A 125 -56.06 -6.27 -57.00
N SER A 126 -55.34 -7.28 -57.50
CA SER A 126 -55.83 -8.14 -58.59
C SER A 126 -57.10 -8.90 -58.21
N GLU A 127 -57.16 -9.41 -56.97
CA GLU A 127 -58.34 -10.08 -56.41
C GLU A 127 -59.54 -9.13 -56.38
N LYS A 128 -59.37 -7.90 -55.88
CA LYS A 128 -60.43 -6.88 -55.88
C LYS A 128 -60.95 -6.58 -57.29
N GLN A 129 -60.06 -6.43 -58.26
CA GLN A 129 -60.43 -6.18 -59.67
C GLN A 129 -61.21 -7.34 -60.29
N LEU A 130 -60.77 -8.58 -60.06
CA LEU A 130 -61.46 -9.78 -60.52
C LEU A 130 -62.85 -9.91 -59.88
N LYS A 131 -62.95 -9.64 -58.57
CA LYS A 131 -64.22 -9.67 -57.85
C LYS A 131 -65.22 -8.65 -58.40
N HIS A 132 -64.78 -7.41 -58.64
CA HIS A 132 -65.62 -6.38 -59.26
C HIS A 132 -66.12 -6.80 -60.65
N LYS A 133 -65.24 -7.39 -61.49
CA LYS A 133 -65.64 -7.91 -62.82
C LYS A 133 -66.69 -9.04 -62.71
N VAL A 134 -66.52 -9.95 -61.76
CA VAL A 134 -67.48 -11.04 -61.51
C VAL A 134 -68.82 -10.49 -61.03
N ASP A 135 -68.82 -9.54 -60.10
CA ASP A 135 -70.04 -8.91 -59.59
C ASP A 135 -70.80 -8.17 -60.71
N HIS A 136 -70.09 -7.44 -61.57
CA HIS A 136 -70.68 -6.78 -62.75
C HIS A 136 -71.30 -7.79 -63.73
N GLN A 137 -70.60 -8.88 -64.06
CA GLN A 137 -71.13 -9.94 -64.93
C GLN A 137 -72.37 -10.61 -64.33
N LYS A 138 -72.38 -10.81 -63.01
CA LYS A 138 -73.52 -11.37 -62.27
C LYS A 138 -74.73 -10.44 -62.33
N GLU A 139 -74.53 -9.13 -62.19
CA GLU A 139 -75.58 -8.13 -62.30
C GLU A 139 -76.15 -8.06 -63.72
N LEU A 140 -75.29 -8.07 -64.75
CA LEU A 140 -75.71 -8.09 -66.16
C LEU A 140 -76.55 -9.33 -66.51
N LEU A 141 -76.11 -10.51 -66.05
CA LEU A 141 -76.89 -11.76 -66.21
C LEU A 141 -78.25 -11.68 -65.50
N SER A 142 -78.29 -11.10 -64.30
CA SER A 142 -79.54 -10.87 -63.57
C SER A 142 -80.48 -9.96 -64.37
N CYS A 143 -80.00 -8.83 -64.89
CA CYS A 143 -80.78 -7.92 -65.72
C CYS A 143 -81.35 -8.60 -66.97
N LYS A 144 -80.53 -9.35 -67.73
CA LYS A 144 -81.00 -10.09 -68.91
C LYS A 144 -82.02 -11.18 -68.57
N SER A 145 -81.86 -11.86 -67.44
CA SER A 145 -82.84 -12.85 -66.98
C SER A 145 -84.19 -12.22 -66.61
N GLU A 146 -84.18 -11.01 -66.05
CA GLU A 146 -85.39 -10.22 -65.73
C GLU A 146 -86.09 -9.75 -67.02
N GLU A 147 -85.34 -9.18 -67.98
CA GLU A 147 -85.86 -8.77 -69.29
C GLU A 147 -86.59 -9.92 -70.01
N MET A 148 -85.98 -11.11 -70.04
CA MET A 148 -86.58 -12.30 -70.64
C MET A 148 -87.88 -12.74 -69.94
N ARG A 149 -87.95 -12.59 -68.61
CA ARG A 149 -89.18 -12.89 -67.84
C ARG A 149 -90.30 -11.93 -68.19
N ILE A 150 -90.02 -10.63 -68.17
CA ILE A 150 -90.98 -9.56 -68.49
C ILE A 150 -91.48 -9.69 -69.93
N MET A 151 -90.60 -9.99 -70.90
CA MET A 151 -91.00 -10.26 -72.28
C MET A 151 -91.93 -11.48 -72.39
N SER A 152 -91.67 -12.55 -71.62
CA SER A 152 -92.53 -13.73 -71.63
C SER A 152 -93.94 -13.45 -71.07
N GLU A 153 -94.06 -12.62 -70.04
CA GLU A 153 -95.35 -12.23 -69.45
C GLU A 153 -96.16 -11.33 -70.40
N ARG A 154 -95.53 -10.36 -71.05
CA ARG A 154 -96.23 -9.38 -71.91
C ARG A 154 -96.74 -9.97 -73.23
N VAL A 155 -96.15 -11.05 -73.74
CA VAL A 155 -96.64 -11.75 -74.95
C VAL A 155 -98.01 -12.41 -74.72
N HIS A 156 -98.48 -12.56 -73.49
CA HIS A 156 -99.79 -13.14 -73.18
C HIS A 156 -100.93 -12.11 -73.05
N GLU A 157 -100.66 -10.80 -73.16
CA GLU A 157 -101.66 -9.73 -73.08
C GLU A 157 -101.85 -9.05 -74.46
N SER A 158 -103.05 -9.10 -75.04
CA SER A 158 -103.37 -8.53 -76.37
C SER A 158 -103.26 -7.00 -76.36
N MET A 159 -102.13 -6.47 -76.81
CA MET A 159 -101.72 -5.07 -76.72
C MET A 159 -102.46 -4.16 -77.74
N SER A 160 -103.05 -3.05 -77.28
CA SER A 160 -103.72 -2.03 -78.13
C SER A 160 -102.70 -1.06 -78.77
N SER A 161 -103.05 -0.38 -79.86
CA SER A 161 -102.12 0.48 -80.63
C SER A 161 -101.49 1.64 -79.83
N GLU A 162 -102.24 2.29 -78.94
CA GLU A 162 -101.71 3.35 -78.06
C GLU A 162 -100.82 2.76 -76.95
N MET A 163 -101.20 1.60 -76.42
CA MET A 163 -100.36 0.85 -75.48
C MET A 163 -99.06 0.39 -76.14
N LEU A 164 -99.10 0.04 -77.43
CA LEU A 164 -97.93 -0.34 -78.24
C LEU A 164 -97.02 0.87 -78.49
N ALA A 165 -97.56 2.06 -78.73
CA ALA A 165 -96.79 3.29 -78.89
C ALA A 165 -96.11 3.73 -77.57
N LEU A 166 -96.85 3.74 -76.46
CA LEU A 166 -96.29 4.02 -75.13
C LEU A 166 -95.27 2.95 -74.72
N GLN A 167 -95.48 1.69 -75.10
CA GLN A 167 -94.52 0.60 -74.87
C GLN A 167 -93.22 0.82 -75.66
N ILE A 168 -93.30 1.33 -76.91
CA ILE A 168 -92.11 1.69 -77.70
C ILE A 168 -91.36 2.85 -77.02
N GLU A 169 -92.05 3.94 -76.67
CA GLU A 169 -91.41 5.10 -76.01
C GLU A 169 -90.80 4.72 -74.65
N LEU A 170 -91.46 3.85 -73.89
CA LEU A 170 -90.95 3.33 -72.62
C LEU A 170 -89.72 2.44 -72.83
N THR A 171 -89.69 1.59 -73.87
CA THR A 171 -88.50 0.81 -74.22
C THR A 171 -87.34 1.68 -74.74
N GLU A 172 -87.64 2.75 -75.48
CA GLU A 172 -86.63 3.72 -75.92
C GLU A 172 -86.04 4.47 -74.73
N MET A 173 -86.87 4.96 -73.81
CA MET A 173 -86.42 5.61 -72.57
C MET A 173 -85.64 4.66 -71.66
N GLU A 174 -86.05 3.39 -71.55
CA GLU A 174 -85.28 2.36 -70.84
C GLU A 174 -83.93 2.12 -71.52
N SER A 175 -83.87 2.08 -72.85
CA SER A 175 -82.61 1.96 -73.60
C SER A 175 -81.68 3.17 -73.42
N MET A 176 -82.23 4.39 -73.35
CA MET A 176 -81.46 5.60 -73.03
C MET A 176 -80.97 5.59 -71.58
N LYS A 177 -81.78 5.08 -70.65
CA LYS A 177 -81.38 4.93 -69.25
C LYS A 177 -80.28 3.88 -69.09
N THR A 178 -80.31 2.77 -69.83
CA THR A 178 -79.25 1.76 -69.79
C THR A 178 -77.94 2.31 -70.37
N THR A 179 -77.99 3.01 -71.50
CA THR A 179 -76.80 3.62 -72.11
C THR A 179 -76.17 4.69 -71.21
N LEU A 180 -76.97 5.59 -70.63
CA LEU A 180 -76.46 6.55 -69.63
C LEU A 180 -75.87 5.86 -68.39
N LYS A 181 -76.46 4.75 -67.94
CA LYS A 181 -75.94 3.99 -66.80
C LYS A 181 -74.62 3.30 -67.15
N GLU A 182 -74.47 2.80 -68.37
CA GLU A 182 -73.21 2.27 -68.90
C GLU A 182 -72.13 3.37 -68.95
N GLU A 183 -72.44 4.56 -69.46
CA GLU A 183 -71.51 5.71 -69.48
C GLU A 183 -71.08 6.12 -68.07
N VAL A 184 -72.01 6.16 -67.10
CA VAL A 184 -71.67 6.45 -65.69
C VAL A 184 -70.74 5.39 -65.11
N ASN A 185 -70.97 4.11 -65.41
CA ASN A 185 -70.10 3.02 -64.97
C ASN A 185 -68.70 3.10 -65.62
N GLU A 186 -68.62 3.45 -66.90
CA GLU A 186 -67.33 3.66 -67.60
C GLU A 186 -66.56 4.84 -66.99
N LEU A 187 -67.24 5.94 -66.67
CA LEU A 187 -66.64 7.09 -66.00
C LEU A 187 -66.16 6.75 -64.59
N GLN A 188 -66.95 5.98 -63.82
CA GLN A 188 -66.55 5.49 -62.49
C GLN A 188 -65.30 4.60 -62.58
N TYR A 189 -65.27 3.66 -63.52
CA TYR A 189 -64.09 2.82 -63.73
C TYR A 189 -62.85 3.65 -64.09
N ARG A 190 -63.02 4.64 -64.96
CA ARG A 190 -61.93 5.54 -65.34
C ARG A 190 -61.47 6.41 -64.17
N GLN A 191 -62.38 6.84 -63.30
CA GLN A 191 -62.05 7.53 -62.06
C GLN A 191 -61.25 6.63 -61.11
N GLU A 192 -61.69 5.39 -60.87
CA GLU A 192 -60.96 4.44 -60.01
C GLU A 192 -59.56 4.12 -60.55
N GLN A 193 -59.42 3.99 -61.87
CA GLN A 193 -58.12 3.84 -62.52
C GLN A 193 -57.20 5.04 -62.25
N LEU A 194 -57.73 6.27 -62.35
CA LEU A 194 -56.98 7.49 -62.07
C LEU A 194 -56.63 7.62 -60.58
N GLU A 195 -57.52 7.24 -59.67
CA GLU A 195 -57.26 7.21 -58.23
C GLU A 195 -56.17 6.20 -57.88
N LEU A 196 -56.19 5.01 -58.48
CA LEU A 196 -55.13 4.03 -58.31
C LEU A 196 -53.78 4.55 -58.81
N LEU A 197 -53.77 5.18 -59.99
CA LEU A 197 -52.56 5.81 -60.53
C LEU A 197 -52.05 6.91 -59.61
N SER A 198 -52.94 7.77 -59.10
CA SER A 198 -52.64 8.85 -58.16
C SER A 198 -52.04 8.30 -56.86
N THR A 199 -52.62 7.25 -56.26
CA THR A 199 -52.08 6.63 -55.04
C THR A 199 -50.71 5.98 -55.27
N ASN A 200 -50.49 5.37 -56.44
CA ASN A 200 -49.19 4.81 -56.80
C ASN A 200 -48.13 5.88 -57.00
N LEU A 201 -48.47 6.97 -57.69
CA LEU A 201 -47.59 8.15 -57.84
C LEU A 201 -47.30 8.76 -56.47
N MET A 202 -48.29 8.86 -55.58
CA MET A 202 -48.10 9.39 -54.23
C MET A 202 -47.11 8.53 -53.42
N ARG A 203 -47.26 7.19 -53.44
CA ARG A 203 -46.29 6.29 -52.82
C ARG A 203 -44.90 6.41 -53.43
N GLN A 204 -44.79 6.62 -54.75
CA GLN A 204 -43.50 6.82 -55.40
C GLN A 204 -42.85 8.12 -54.97
N VAL A 205 -43.64 9.20 -54.85
CA VAL A 205 -43.19 10.48 -54.32
C VAL A 205 -42.70 10.33 -52.89
N ASP A 206 -43.40 9.60 -52.02
CA ASP A 206 -42.98 9.41 -50.64
C ASP A 206 -41.70 8.59 -50.52
N ARG A 207 -41.51 7.54 -51.32
CA ARG A 207 -40.23 6.82 -51.40
C ARG A 207 -39.09 7.74 -51.85
N LEU A 208 -39.32 8.56 -52.88
CA LEU A 208 -38.33 9.51 -53.36
C LEU A 208 -38.00 10.58 -52.30
N LYS A 209 -38.97 11.00 -51.48
CA LYS A 209 -38.71 11.88 -50.34
C LYS A 209 -37.86 11.19 -49.27
N GLU A 210 -38.17 9.95 -48.91
CA GLU A 210 -37.36 9.18 -47.95
C GLU A 210 -35.92 8.99 -48.44
N GLU A 211 -35.73 8.60 -49.70
CA GLU A 211 -34.40 8.50 -50.33
C GLU A 211 -33.67 9.84 -50.34
N LYS A 212 -34.38 10.94 -50.62
CA LYS A 212 -33.83 12.29 -50.56
C LYS A 212 -33.38 12.64 -49.13
N GLU A 213 -34.19 12.37 -48.12
CA GLU A 213 -33.86 12.62 -46.71
C GLU A 213 -32.68 11.76 -46.24
N GLU A 214 -32.59 10.50 -46.69
CA GLU A 214 -31.44 9.63 -46.41
C GLU A 214 -30.16 10.15 -47.04
N ARG A 215 -30.21 10.57 -48.31
CA ARG A 215 -29.10 11.24 -49.00
C ARG A 215 -28.69 12.55 -48.32
N GLU A 216 -29.65 13.33 -47.82
CA GLU A 216 -29.37 14.54 -47.04
C GLU A 216 -28.66 14.20 -45.71
N LYS A 217 -29.09 13.14 -45.00
CA LYS A 217 -28.42 12.66 -43.78
C LYS A 217 -27.00 12.19 -44.06
N GLU A 218 -26.79 11.43 -45.14
CA GLU A 218 -25.46 11.01 -45.60
C GLU A 218 -24.58 12.23 -45.91
N ALA A 219 -25.09 13.19 -46.69
CA ALA A 219 -24.37 14.43 -47.00
C ALA A 219 -23.96 15.19 -45.74
N VAL A 220 -24.88 15.37 -44.79
CA VAL A 220 -24.59 16.00 -43.49
C VAL A 220 -23.52 15.20 -42.72
N SER A 221 -23.57 13.87 -42.74
CA SER A 221 -22.56 13.02 -42.10
C SER A 221 -21.17 13.20 -42.73
N TYR A 222 -21.09 13.29 -44.06
CA TYR A 222 -19.85 13.56 -44.78
C TYR A 222 -19.31 14.97 -44.50
N TYR A 223 -20.18 15.99 -44.47
CA TYR A 223 -19.78 17.35 -44.09
C TYR A 223 -19.23 17.39 -42.65
N ASN A 224 -19.88 16.70 -41.71
CA ASN A 224 -19.40 16.63 -40.33
C ASN A 224 -18.06 15.89 -40.22
N ALA A 225 -17.87 14.80 -40.96
CA ALA A 225 -16.61 14.07 -41.01
C ALA A 225 -15.49 14.93 -41.62
N LEU A 226 -15.80 15.66 -42.70
CA LEU A 226 -14.88 16.60 -43.35
C LEU A 226 -14.48 17.74 -42.41
N GLU A 227 -15.44 18.31 -41.67
CA GLU A 227 -15.15 19.37 -40.71
C GLU A 227 -14.28 18.88 -39.56
N LYS A 228 -14.55 17.68 -39.03
CA LYS A 228 -13.66 17.03 -38.04
C LYS A 228 -12.25 16.82 -38.60
N ALA A 229 -12.13 16.38 -39.85
CA ALA A 229 -10.84 16.22 -40.51
C ALA A 229 -10.12 17.56 -40.73
N ARG A 230 -10.86 18.64 -41.04
CA ARG A 230 -10.30 20.00 -41.12
C ARG A 230 -9.79 20.50 -39.78
N VAL A 231 -10.56 20.31 -38.71
CA VAL A 231 -10.14 20.65 -37.34
C VAL A 231 -8.88 19.85 -36.96
N ALA A 232 -8.88 18.54 -37.19
CA ALA A 232 -7.69 17.72 -36.93
C ALA A 232 -6.47 18.17 -37.76
N ASN A 233 -6.67 18.56 -39.02
CA ASN A 233 -5.59 19.13 -39.84
C ASN A 233 -5.12 20.49 -39.32
N GLN A 234 -6.01 21.35 -38.81
CA GLN A 234 -5.62 22.60 -38.16
C GLN A 234 -4.83 22.32 -36.89
N ASP A 235 -5.25 21.36 -36.06
CA ASP A 235 -4.52 20.95 -34.86
C ASP A 235 -3.14 20.40 -35.20
N LEU A 236 -3.03 19.58 -36.25
CA LEU A 236 -1.75 19.07 -36.75
C LEU A 236 -0.88 20.21 -37.32
N GLN A 237 -1.47 21.18 -38.01
CA GLN A 237 -0.75 22.37 -38.48
C GLN A 237 -0.23 23.19 -37.31
N VAL A 238 -1.04 23.39 -36.26
CA VAL A 238 -0.61 24.07 -35.03
C VAL A 238 0.52 23.31 -34.35
N GLN A 239 0.44 21.97 -34.28
CA GLN A 239 1.54 21.15 -33.75
C GLN A 239 2.80 21.24 -34.60
N LEU A 240 2.66 21.28 -35.93
CA LEU A 240 3.78 21.46 -36.85
C LEU A 240 4.42 22.84 -36.66
N ASP A 241 3.62 23.90 -36.58
CA ASP A 241 4.08 25.26 -36.36
C ASP A 241 4.77 25.39 -34.99
N GLN A 242 4.24 24.75 -33.95
CA GLN A 242 4.89 24.66 -32.64
C GLN A 242 6.22 23.90 -32.71
N ALA A 243 6.27 22.76 -33.41
CA ALA A 243 7.50 21.99 -33.58
C ALA A 243 8.55 22.77 -34.40
N LEU A 244 8.11 23.51 -35.42
CA LEU A 244 8.97 24.39 -36.20
C LEU A 244 9.48 25.57 -35.36
N GLN A 245 8.64 26.20 -34.54
CA GLN A 245 9.07 27.23 -33.58
C GLN A 245 10.07 26.68 -32.55
N GLN A 246 9.80 25.49 -31.99
CA GLN A 246 10.74 24.80 -31.10
C GLN A 246 12.07 24.45 -31.79
N ALA A 247 12.05 24.18 -33.10
CA ALA A 247 13.26 23.94 -33.88
C ALA A 247 14.00 25.23 -34.24
N LEU A 248 13.28 26.36 -34.40
CA LEU A 248 13.82 27.67 -34.75
C LEU A 248 14.36 28.45 -33.55
N ASP A 249 13.86 28.21 -32.34
CA ASP A 249 14.38 28.83 -31.12
C ASP A 249 15.63 28.09 -30.58
N PRO A 250 16.86 28.63 -30.75
CA PRO A 250 18.06 28.00 -30.21
C PRO A 250 18.18 28.16 -28.69
N SER A 251 17.37 29.05 -28.09
CA SER A 251 17.35 29.38 -26.66
C SER A 251 16.10 28.92 -25.92
N SER A 252 15.07 28.40 -26.61
CA SER A 252 13.86 27.82 -26.01
C SER A 252 13.88 26.29 -26.02
N LYS A 253 15.08 25.69 -26.09
CA LYS A 253 15.26 24.27 -25.84
C LYS A 253 15.18 24.01 -24.33
N GLY A 254 13.95 23.97 -23.83
CA GLY A 254 13.61 23.21 -22.64
C GLY A 254 14.24 21.81 -22.76
N ASN A 255 14.95 21.40 -21.71
CA ASN A 255 15.74 20.17 -21.60
C ASN A 255 17.01 20.10 -22.48
N SER A 256 17.70 21.23 -22.69
CA SER A 256 19.13 21.15 -22.97
C SER A 256 19.86 20.75 -21.69
N LEU A 257 20.71 19.71 -21.75
CA LEU A 257 21.60 19.30 -20.65
C LEU A 257 22.31 20.52 -20.04
N PHE A 258 22.67 21.51 -20.86
CA PHE A 258 23.31 22.74 -20.40
C PHE A 258 22.39 23.67 -19.63
N ALA A 259 21.10 23.78 -19.99
CA ALA A 259 20.13 24.58 -19.25
C ALA A 259 19.80 23.90 -17.91
N GLU A 260 19.63 22.57 -17.89
CA GLU A 260 19.44 21.83 -16.64
C GLU A 260 20.69 21.89 -15.75
N VAL A 261 21.88 21.74 -16.32
CA VAL A 261 23.15 21.89 -15.60
C VAL A 261 23.31 23.31 -15.08
N GLU A 262 22.88 24.32 -15.84
CA GLU A 262 22.95 25.72 -15.43
C GLU A 262 21.92 26.06 -14.34
N ASP A 263 20.70 25.53 -14.43
CA ASP A 263 19.67 25.64 -13.39
C ASP A 263 20.11 24.89 -12.12
N ARG A 264 20.72 23.71 -12.27
CA ARG A 264 21.30 22.93 -11.17
C ARG A 264 22.51 23.63 -10.57
N ARG A 265 23.36 24.27 -11.38
CA ARG A 265 24.48 25.11 -10.92
C ARG A 265 23.96 26.30 -10.14
N ALA A 266 22.98 27.04 -10.66
CA ALA A 266 22.37 28.18 -10.00
C ALA A 266 21.59 27.78 -8.73
N ALA A 267 20.95 26.61 -8.72
CA ALA A 267 20.32 26.05 -7.52
C ALA A 267 21.36 25.67 -6.46
N MET A 268 22.44 24.98 -6.84
CA MET A 268 23.55 24.64 -5.95
C MET A 268 24.26 25.89 -5.43
N GLU A 269 24.45 26.91 -6.26
CA GLU A 269 25.06 28.19 -5.87
C GLU A 269 24.17 28.94 -4.86
N ARG A 270 22.85 28.96 -5.08
CA ARG A 270 21.89 29.50 -4.10
C ARG A 270 21.89 28.72 -2.79
N GLN A 271 21.94 27.39 -2.83
CA GLN A 271 22.06 26.56 -1.64
C GLN A 271 23.38 26.80 -0.91
N PHE A 272 24.48 26.91 -1.64
CA PHE A 272 25.80 27.20 -1.09
C PHE A 272 25.84 28.57 -0.41
N ILE A 273 25.28 29.60 -1.04
CA ILE A 273 25.19 30.95 -0.44
C ILE A 273 24.30 30.90 0.82
N SER A 274 23.14 30.24 0.76
CA SER A 274 22.26 30.07 1.92
C SER A 274 22.98 29.36 3.07
N MET A 275 23.67 28.25 2.79
CA MET A 275 24.43 27.50 3.78
C MET A 275 25.62 28.29 4.32
N LYS A 276 26.29 29.10 3.49
CA LYS A 276 27.36 30.01 3.92
C LYS A 276 26.83 31.07 4.88
N VAL A 277 25.66 31.66 4.61
CA VAL A 277 25.00 32.63 5.51
C VAL A 277 24.58 31.95 6.81
N LYS A 278 23.96 30.75 6.75
CA LYS A 278 23.61 29.96 7.94
C LYS A 278 24.84 29.63 8.78
N TYR A 279 25.93 29.18 8.15
CA TYR A 279 27.20 28.89 8.83
C TYR A 279 27.80 30.13 9.49
N GLN A 280 27.80 31.28 8.80
CA GLN A 280 28.29 32.53 9.41
C GLN A 280 27.44 32.98 10.60
N SER A 281 26.12 32.83 10.50
CA SER A 281 25.20 33.10 11.61
C SER A 281 25.47 32.18 12.80
N LEU A 282 25.55 30.87 12.55
CA LEU A 282 25.83 29.86 13.57
C LEU A 282 27.21 30.05 14.21
N LYS A 283 28.22 30.46 13.43
CA LYS A 283 29.55 30.82 13.94
C LYS A 283 29.49 32.01 14.91
N LYS A 284 28.73 33.06 14.56
CA LYS A 284 28.51 34.22 15.46
C LYS A 284 27.77 33.80 16.73
N GLN A 285 26.73 32.97 16.61
CA GLN A 285 25.99 32.45 17.75
C GLN A 285 26.86 31.58 18.67
N ASN A 286 27.70 30.70 18.12
CA ASN A 286 28.62 29.88 18.90
C ASN A 286 29.68 30.74 19.62
N ALA A 287 30.21 31.78 18.97
CA ALA A 287 31.12 32.73 19.61
C ALA A 287 30.45 33.44 20.79
N PHE A 288 29.21 33.92 20.61
CA PHE A 288 28.41 34.51 21.68
C PHE A 288 28.16 33.53 22.83
N ASN A 289 27.76 32.29 22.54
CA ASN A 289 27.55 31.26 23.56
C ASN A 289 28.83 30.92 24.32
N ARG A 290 29.99 30.89 23.64
CA ARG A 290 31.28 30.74 24.32
C ARG A 290 31.54 31.88 25.28
N GLU A 291 31.32 33.13 24.87
CA GLU A 291 31.47 34.28 25.76
C GLU A 291 30.54 34.20 26.98
N GLN A 292 29.27 33.86 26.77
CA GLN A 292 28.32 33.67 27.88
C GLN A 292 28.77 32.55 28.82
N MET A 293 29.24 31.43 28.28
CA MET A 293 29.78 30.34 29.10
C MET A 293 31.03 30.76 29.86
N GLN A 294 31.93 31.56 29.28
CA GLN A 294 33.08 32.09 30.00
C GLN A 294 32.67 33.04 31.13
N ARG A 295 31.65 33.89 30.92
CA ARG A 295 31.08 34.74 31.99
C ARG A 295 30.49 33.89 33.12
N MET A 296 29.73 32.86 32.77
CA MET A 296 29.14 31.96 33.76
C MET A 296 30.21 31.16 34.51
N LYS A 297 31.27 30.70 33.81
CA LYS A 297 32.44 30.07 34.45
C LYS A 297 33.11 31.02 35.44
N LEU A 298 33.26 32.30 35.10
CA LEU A 298 33.83 33.29 36.01
C LEU A 298 32.94 33.51 37.23
N GLN A 299 31.63 33.59 37.05
CA GLN A 299 30.67 33.69 38.16
C GLN A 299 30.71 32.46 39.07
N ILE A 300 30.74 31.26 38.50
CA ILE A 300 30.86 30.01 39.26
C ILE A 300 32.21 29.92 39.99
N ALA A 301 33.32 30.30 39.33
CA ALA A 301 34.63 30.33 39.97
C ALA A 301 34.66 31.32 41.16
N THR A 302 34.02 32.48 41.01
CA THR A 302 33.88 33.48 42.08
C THR A 302 33.06 32.92 43.25
N LEU A 303 31.91 32.28 42.96
CA LEU A 303 31.07 31.65 43.99
C LEU A 303 31.77 30.48 44.69
N LEU A 304 32.52 29.66 43.94
CA LEU A 304 33.30 28.56 44.49
C LEU A 304 34.45 29.08 45.36
N GLN A 305 35.11 30.18 44.97
CA GLN A 305 36.14 30.81 45.78
C GLN A 305 35.55 31.36 47.10
N MET A 306 34.40 32.02 47.04
CA MET A 306 33.68 32.49 48.23
C MET A 306 33.20 31.34 49.14
N LYS A 307 32.76 30.21 48.57
CA LYS A 307 32.37 29.02 49.35
C LYS A 307 33.56 28.26 49.93
N GLY A 308 34.68 28.17 49.21
CA GLY A 308 35.89 27.52 49.71
C GLY A 308 36.46 28.22 50.94
N SER A 309 36.43 29.56 50.96
CA SER A 309 36.81 30.34 52.15
C SER A 309 35.84 30.21 53.33
N GLN A 310 34.56 29.93 53.06
CA GLN A 310 33.55 29.77 54.10
C GLN A 310 33.77 28.47 54.91
N THR A 311 34.08 27.36 54.23
CA THR A 311 34.28 26.06 54.90
C THR A 311 35.57 26.01 55.72
N GLU A 312 36.63 26.70 55.28
CA GLU A 312 37.86 26.84 56.07
C GLU A 312 37.63 27.71 57.32
N PHE A 313 36.85 28.80 57.19
CA PHE A 313 36.47 29.64 58.32
C PHE A 313 35.60 28.88 59.35
N GLU A 314 34.58 28.15 58.90
CA GLU A 314 33.71 27.33 59.76
C GLU A 314 34.48 26.20 60.46
N GLN A 315 35.45 25.58 59.79
CA GLN A 315 36.32 24.57 60.39
C GLN A 315 37.28 25.17 61.42
N GLN A 316 37.83 26.35 61.15
CA GLN A 316 38.71 27.08 62.06
C GLN A 316 37.95 27.58 63.30
N GLU A 317 36.71 28.06 63.13
CA GLU A 317 35.82 28.48 64.22
C GLU A 317 35.44 27.29 65.11
N ARG A 318 35.16 26.12 64.53
CA ARG A 318 34.89 24.89 65.28
C ARG A 318 36.10 24.39 66.07
N LEU A 319 37.31 24.49 65.48
CA LEU A 319 38.56 24.17 66.17
C LEU A 319 38.82 25.13 67.33
N LEU A 320 38.60 26.44 67.14
CA LEU A 320 38.73 27.44 68.20
C LEU A 320 37.75 27.17 69.35
N ALA A 321 36.49 26.84 69.05
CA ALA A 321 35.49 26.48 70.05
C ALA A 321 35.88 25.22 70.84
N MET A 322 36.41 24.17 70.18
CA MET A 322 36.91 22.98 70.87
C MET A 322 38.13 23.28 71.75
N LEU A 323 39.02 24.16 71.30
CA LEU A 323 40.21 24.55 72.06
C LEU A 323 39.82 25.37 73.30
N GLU A 324 38.85 26.26 73.16
CA GLU A 324 38.26 27.00 74.28
C GLU A 324 37.57 26.08 75.29
N GLN A 325 36.79 25.09 74.80
CA GLN A 325 36.18 24.07 75.66
C GLN A 325 37.25 23.27 76.42
N LYS A 326 38.29 22.77 75.73
CA LYS A 326 39.39 22.03 76.37
C LYS A 326 40.18 22.88 77.35
N ASN A 327 40.37 24.16 77.08
CA ASN A 327 40.98 25.09 78.03
C ASN A 327 40.08 25.34 79.25
N GLY A 328 38.76 25.36 79.07
CA GLY A 328 37.79 25.38 80.17
C GLY A 328 37.87 24.12 81.04
N GLU A 329 37.95 22.95 80.41
CA GLU A 329 38.16 21.66 81.10
C GLU A 329 39.49 21.64 81.85
N ILE A 330 40.59 22.15 81.26
CA ILE A 330 41.89 22.28 81.94
C ILE A 330 41.79 23.19 83.16
N LYS A 331 41.13 24.35 83.04
CA LYS A 331 40.91 25.27 84.18
C LYS A 331 40.09 24.60 85.28
N HIS A 332 39.07 23.83 84.91
CA HIS A 332 38.25 23.07 85.85
C HIS A 332 39.09 22.02 86.59
N LEU A 333 39.81 21.17 85.86
CA LEU A 333 40.70 20.15 86.42
C LEU A 333 41.80 20.78 87.29
N LEU A 334 42.36 21.92 86.92
CA LEU A 334 43.31 22.66 87.77
C LEU A 334 42.64 23.16 89.07
N GLY A 335 41.37 23.56 89.01
CA GLY A 335 40.57 23.90 90.18
C GLY A 335 40.30 22.70 91.08
N GLU A 336 39.96 21.55 90.50
CA GLU A 336 39.78 20.28 91.21
C GLU A 336 41.08 19.79 91.82
N ILE A 337 42.21 19.88 91.12
CA ILE A 337 43.53 19.55 91.67
C ILE A 337 43.82 20.43 92.88
N ARG A 338 43.60 21.74 92.82
CA ARG A 338 43.75 22.62 94.00
C ARG A 338 42.81 22.25 95.14
N ASN A 339 41.59 21.80 94.85
CA ASN A 339 40.65 21.35 95.87
C ASN A 339 41.07 20.01 96.48
N LEU A 340 41.54 19.07 95.66
CA LEU A 340 42.11 17.79 96.09
C LEU A 340 43.40 18.00 96.89
N GLU A 341 44.23 18.98 96.55
CA GLU A 341 45.40 19.38 97.35
C GLU A 341 44.98 19.91 98.73
N LYS A 342 43.89 20.71 98.82
CA LYS A 342 43.31 21.14 100.10
C LYS A 342 42.71 19.96 100.89
N PHE A 343 42.02 19.04 100.23
CA PHE A 343 41.48 17.84 100.87
C PHE A 343 42.58 16.88 101.31
N LYS A 344 43.66 16.75 100.53
CA LYS A 344 44.84 15.97 100.89
C LYS A 344 45.55 16.56 102.09
N SER A 345 45.71 17.88 102.17
CA SER A 345 46.27 18.51 103.38
C SER A 345 45.37 18.29 104.62
N LEU A 346 44.05 18.17 104.43
CA LEU A 346 43.11 17.81 105.50
C LEU A 346 43.16 16.32 105.89
N TYR A 347 43.39 15.42 104.93
CA TYR A 347 43.40 13.97 105.17
C TYR A 347 44.76 13.43 105.68
N GLU A 348 45.88 14.01 105.23
CA GLU A 348 47.20 13.83 105.85
C GLU A 348 47.23 14.32 107.32
N SER A 349 46.23 15.12 107.74
CA SER A 349 46.05 15.54 109.13
C SER A 349 45.28 14.54 110.01
N THR A 350 44.64 13.50 109.44
CA THR A 350 43.76 12.57 110.20
C THR A 350 44.06 11.07 110.03
N GLU A 351 44.90 10.66 109.10
CA GLU A 351 45.20 9.23 108.88
C GLU A 351 46.50 8.80 109.55
N SER A 352 46.43 8.68 110.87
CA SER A 352 47.38 7.90 111.67
C SER A 352 46.63 6.98 112.64
N ARG A 353 46.12 5.82 112.13
CA ARG A 353 46.14 4.48 112.75
C ARG A 353 45.01 3.53 112.29
N GLN A 354 45.42 2.29 112.01
CA GLN A 354 44.83 0.98 112.37
C GLN A 354 43.90 0.19 111.42
N SER A 355 43.98 -1.14 111.60
CA SER A 355 43.77 -2.24 110.66
C SER A 355 43.06 -3.46 111.30
N VAL A 356 42.58 -4.40 110.46
CA VAL A 356 42.41 -5.89 110.63
C VAL A 356 40.99 -6.48 110.87
N ASN A 357 40.82 -7.70 110.32
CA ASN A 357 39.65 -8.50 109.84
C ASN A 357 38.97 -9.50 110.83
N SER A 358 37.94 -10.22 110.30
CA SER A 358 37.58 -11.70 110.43
C SER A 358 36.13 -12.00 110.92
N ASP A 359 35.63 -13.25 110.98
CA ASP A 359 35.09 -14.27 110.02
C ASP A 359 34.37 -15.37 110.88
N THR A 360 33.28 -16.09 110.46
CA THR A 360 32.78 -17.42 111.02
C THR A 360 31.38 -17.91 110.49
N PRO A 361 31.12 -19.25 110.32
CA PRO A 361 29.79 -19.84 109.98
C PRO A 361 29.34 -21.14 110.73
N GLU A 362 28.04 -21.55 110.70
CA GLU A 362 27.54 -22.92 111.06
C GLU A 362 26.12 -23.31 110.50
N ASP A 363 25.80 -24.60 110.58
CA ASP A 363 24.92 -25.57 109.84
C ASP A 363 23.46 -25.24 109.37
N ASN A 364 23.11 -25.62 108.12
CA ASN A 364 21.82 -25.28 107.46
C ASN A 364 21.27 -26.36 106.47
N THR A 365 21.49 -27.67 106.70
CA THR A 365 21.43 -28.74 105.66
C THR A 365 20.15 -28.85 104.81
N TYR A 366 18.93 -28.88 105.37
CA TYR A 366 17.67 -28.98 104.59
C TYR A 366 17.36 -27.69 103.81
N TYR A 367 17.67 -26.55 104.42
CA TYR A 367 17.60 -25.25 103.77
C TYR A 367 18.62 -25.17 102.63
N THR A 368 19.82 -25.72 102.83
CA THR A 368 20.84 -25.81 101.79
C THR A 368 20.48 -26.79 100.67
N ASP A 369 19.77 -27.90 100.91
CA ASP A 369 19.26 -28.77 99.83
C ASP A 369 18.15 -28.11 98.99
N LEU A 370 17.20 -27.40 99.62
CA LEU A 370 16.18 -26.63 98.91
C LEU A 370 16.79 -25.48 98.11
N LEU A 371 17.78 -24.79 98.70
CA LEU A 371 18.58 -23.79 98.00
C LEU A 371 19.35 -24.42 96.84
N GLN A 372 19.93 -25.62 97.02
CA GLN A 372 20.67 -26.33 95.99
C GLN A 372 19.77 -26.68 94.80
N ILE A 373 18.56 -27.21 95.04
CA ILE A 373 17.60 -27.50 93.96
C ILE A 373 17.16 -26.22 93.23
N LYS A 374 16.93 -25.11 93.97
CA LYS A 374 16.66 -23.80 93.35
C LYS A 374 17.85 -23.32 92.53
N LEU A 375 19.07 -23.50 93.03
CA LEU A 375 20.30 -23.10 92.36
C LEU A 375 20.52 -23.92 91.09
N ASP A 376 20.26 -25.23 91.13
CA ASP A 376 20.33 -26.13 89.97
C ASP A 376 19.25 -25.81 88.92
N ASN A 377 18.04 -25.48 89.34
CA ASN A 377 16.96 -25.06 88.43
C ASN A 377 17.28 -23.70 87.78
N LEU A 378 17.72 -22.72 88.58
CA LEU A 378 18.18 -21.43 88.06
C LEU A 378 19.38 -21.60 87.13
N ASN A 379 20.28 -22.54 87.40
CA ASN A 379 21.44 -22.81 86.55
C ASN A 379 21.01 -23.47 85.22
N LYS A 380 20.01 -24.37 85.24
CA LYS A 380 19.40 -24.93 84.02
C LYS A 380 18.69 -23.86 83.18
N GLU A 381 17.92 -22.96 83.81
CA GLU A 381 17.29 -21.82 83.12
C GLU A 381 18.33 -20.82 82.60
N ASN A 382 19.43 -20.62 83.33
CA ASN A 382 20.53 -19.78 82.89
C ASN A 382 21.26 -20.38 81.67
N GLU A 383 21.51 -21.69 81.65
CA GLU A 383 22.09 -22.34 80.46
C GLU A 383 21.09 -22.40 79.29
N SER A 384 19.78 -22.54 79.53
CA SER A 384 18.78 -22.48 78.46
C SER A 384 18.67 -21.07 77.85
N THR A 385 18.58 -20.03 78.67
CA THR A 385 18.56 -18.63 78.22
C THR A 385 19.86 -18.23 77.52
N LYS A 386 21.01 -18.74 77.98
CA LYS A 386 22.31 -18.57 77.30
C LYS A 386 22.36 -19.27 75.94
N GLY A 387 21.76 -20.46 75.83
CA GLY A 387 21.57 -21.16 74.55
C GLY A 387 20.69 -20.36 73.57
N GLU A 388 19.56 -19.84 74.05
CA GLU A 388 18.67 -18.97 73.26
C GLU A 388 19.36 -17.68 72.82
N LEU A 389 20.12 -17.03 73.72
CA LEU A 389 20.87 -15.81 73.43
C LEU A 389 21.96 -16.05 72.39
N SER A 390 22.64 -17.20 72.43
CA SER A 390 23.59 -17.61 71.40
C SER A 390 22.93 -17.77 70.03
N ILE A 391 21.76 -18.42 69.97
CA ILE A 391 20.98 -18.56 68.73
C ILE A 391 20.53 -17.19 68.21
N GLN A 392 20.07 -16.29 69.09
CA GLN A 392 19.70 -14.93 68.70
C GLN A 392 20.89 -14.13 68.15
N ARG A 393 22.07 -14.23 68.78
CA ARG A 393 23.30 -13.62 68.26
C ARG A 393 23.65 -14.13 66.86
N MET A 394 23.57 -15.44 66.64
CA MET A 394 23.84 -16.03 65.32
C MET A 394 22.82 -15.57 64.27
N LYS A 395 21.53 -15.49 64.62
CA LYS A 395 20.48 -14.96 63.73
C LYS A 395 20.72 -13.49 63.38
N ALA A 396 21.07 -12.65 64.35
CA ALA A 396 21.35 -11.24 64.12
C ALA A 396 22.57 -11.04 63.21
N LEU A 397 23.63 -11.84 63.38
CA LEU A 397 24.80 -11.82 62.50
C LEU A 397 24.45 -12.23 61.07
N PHE A 398 23.64 -13.28 60.89
CA PHE A 398 23.21 -13.71 59.56
C PHE A 398 22.34 -12.66 58.87
N GLU A 399 21.42 -12.02 59.61
CA GLU A 399 20.60 -10.93 59.11
C GLU A 399 21.44 -9.71 58.71
N SER A 400 22.43 -9.34 59.54
CA SER A 400 23.38 -8.27 59.23
C SER A 400 24.22 -8.56 57.98
N GLN A 401 24.68 -9.80 57.82
CA GLN A 401 25.40 -10.22 56.61
C GLN A 401 24.50 -10.15 55.37
N ARG A 402 23.24 -10.59 55.48
CA ARG A 402 22.25 -10.51 54.40
C ARG A 402 21.96 -9.05 54.02
N ALA A 403 21.84 -8.16 55.00
CA ALA A 403 21.64 -6.73 54.76
C ALA A 403 22.83 -6.11 54.00
N LEU A 404 24.06 -6.40 54.42
CA LEU A 404 25.28 -5.93 53.74
C LEU A 404 25.37 -6.43 52.29
N ASP A 405 25.00 -7.68 52.03
CA ASP A 405 25.03 -8.23 50.66
C ASP A 405 23.95 -7.60 49.77
N ILE A 406 22.80 -7.22 50.33
CA ILE A 406 21.77 -6.45 49.62
C ILE A 406 22.27 -5.03 49.35
N GLU A 407 22.90 -4.35 50.30
CA GLU A 407 23.48 -3.01 50.12
C GLU A 407 24.55 -3.01 49.02
N ARG A 408 25.44 -4.00 48.99
CA ARG A 408 26.42 -4.16 47.90
C ARG A 408 25.77 -4.33 46.54
N LYS A 409 24.72 -5.16 46.46
CA LYS A 409 23.96 -5.35 45.21
C LYS A 409 23.23 -4.07 44.79
N LEU A 410 22.65 -3.34 45.75
CA LEU A 410 21.99 -2.06 45.50
C LEU A 410 22.99 -1.05 44.96
N PHE A 411 24.15 -0.91 45.60
CA PHE A 411 25.21 -0.01 45.15
C PHE A 411 25.72 -0.35 43.74
N ALA A 412 25.92 -1.64 43.44
CA ALA A 412 26.30 -2.09 42.10
C ALA A 412 25.23 -1.76 41.06
N ASN A 413 23.96 -2.01 41.37
CA ASN A 413 22.83 -1.69 40.50
C ASN A 413 22.67 -0.17 40.29
N GLU A 414 22.84 0.63 41.34
CA GLU A 414 22.80 2.09 41.26
C GLU A 414 23.91 2.61 40.34
N ARG A 415 25.11 2.05 40.43
CA ARG A 415 26.21 2.38 39.52
C ARG A 415 25.89 1.99 38.07
N CYS A 416 25.35 0.80 37.83
CA CYS A 416 24.91 0.37 36.50
C CYS A 416 23.81 1.28 35.94
N LEU A 417 22.87 1.71 36.78
CA LEU A 417 21.82 2.66 36.41
C LEU A 417 22.42 4.02 36.02
N GLN A 418 23.35 4.56 36.82
CA GLN A 418 24.04 5.81 36.51
C GLN A 418 24.80 5.73 35.18
N LEU A 419 25.50 4.61 34.93
CA LEU A 419 26.17 4.37 33.64
C LEU A 419 25.16 4.33 32.49
N SER A 420 24.08 3.56 32.64
CA SER A 420 23.01 3.47 31.62
C SER A 420 22.34 4.82 31.36
N GLN A 421 22.13 5.63 32.40
CA GLN A 421 21.60 6.99 32.26
C GLN A 421 22.57 7.92 31.53
N SER A 422 23.88 7.82 31.83
CA SER A 422 24.91 8.57 31.13
C SER A 422 25.01 8.19 29.65
N GLU A 423 24.88 6.89 29.34
CA GLU A 423 24.83 6.39 27.97
C GLU A 423 23.54 6.81 27.26
N ASN A 424 22.40 6.79 27.95
CA ASN A 424 21.13 7.28 27.40
C ASN A 424 21.23 8.78 27.08
N MET A 425 21.82 9.60 27.97
CA MET A 425 22.10 11.01 27.70
C MET A 425 23.05 11.18 26.50
N LYS A 426 24.08 10.35 26.38
CA LYS A 426 25.01 10.36 25.24
C LYS A 426 24.32 9.97 23.93
N LEU A 427 23.42 8.98 23.96
CA LEU A 427 22.63 8.57 22.80
C LEU A 427 21.60 9.64 22.42
N ARG A 428 20.95 10.29 23.38
CA ARG A 428 20.08 11.45 23.13
C ARG A 428 20.86 12.58 22.48
N ALA A 429 22.05 12.91 22.99
CA ALA A 429 22.90 13.93 22.37
C ALA A 429 23.32 13.55 20.94
N LYS A 430 23.65 12.28 20.68
CA LYS A 430 23.93 11.78 19.32
C LYS A 430 22.70 11.81 18.42
N LEU A 431 21.52 11.49 18.97
CA LEU A 431 20.25 11.51 18.25
C LEU A 431 19.86 12.95 17.90
N ASP A 432 20.06 13.90 18.81
CA ASP A 432 19.86 15.34 18.57
C ASP A 432 20.90 15.88 17.58
N GLU A 433 22.16 15.41 17.64
CA GLU A 433 23.19 15.71 16.64
C GLU A 433 22.82 15.17 15.26
N LEU A 434 22.29 13.94 15.18
CA LEU A 434 21.82 13.33 13.93
C LEU A 434 20.56 14.01 13.42
N LYS A 435 19.61 14.38 14.29
CA LYS A 435 18.45 15.19 13.92
C LYS A 435 18.89 16.54 13.39
N LEU A 436 19.82 17.23 14.04
CA LEU A 436 20.35 18.49 13.54
C LEU A 436 21.07 18.33 12.18
N LYS A 437 21.70 17.18 11.93
CA LYS A 437 22.38 16.87 10.66
C LYS A 437 21.44 16.39 9.55
N TYR A 438 20.29 15.81 9.88
CA TYR A 438 19.43 15.10 8.93
C TYR A 438 17.95 15.49 9.00
N GLU A 439 17.56 16.51 9.77
CA GLU A 439 16.19 17.02 9.71
C GLU A 439 15.98 17.75 8.37
N PRO A 440 15.00 17.33 7.56
CA PRO A 440 14.38 18.23 6.61
C PRO A 440 13.67 19.32 7.42
N GLU A 441 13.96 20.58 7.14
CA GLU A 441 13.35 21.74 7.82
C GLU A 441 11.83 21.59 7.93
N GLU A 442 11.35 21.20 9.12
CA GLU A 442 9.93 21.26 9.47
C GLU A 442 9.50 22.72 9.40
N LYS A 443 8.54 22.97 8.52
CA LYS A 443 8.01 24.30 8.24
C LYS A 443 7.34 24.83 9.50
N ILE A 444 7.99 25.78 10.15
CA ILE A 444 7.38 26.62 11.17
C ILE A 444 6.23 27.39 10.50
N GLU A 445 5.00 27.00 10.81
CA GLU A 445 3.80 27.74 10.42
C GLU A 445 3.76 29.06 11.18
N VAL A 446 4.00 30.16 10.46
CA VAL A 446 3.65 31.51 10.91
C VAL A 446 2.42 31.96 10.11
N PRO A 447 1.35 32.44 10.77
CA PRO A 447 0.16 32.91 10.10
C PRO A 447 0.39 34.31 9.52
N VAL A 448 0.05 34.50 8.24
CA VAL A 448 -0.71 35.66 7.67
C VAL A 448 -0.40 35.89 6.18
N ALA A 449 -1.49 36.18 5.46
CA ALA A 449 -1.63 36.89 4.18
C ALA A 449 -1.44 36.15 2.84
N LYS A 450 -2.57 35.60 2.38
CA LYS A 450 -3.13 35.67 1.02
C LYS A 450 -2.11 35.80 -0.13
N LYS A 451 -1.63 34.68 -0.65
CA LYS A 451 -1.31 34.50 -2.08
C LYS A 451 -1.75 33.11 -2.55
N ARG A 452 -2.17 33.07 -3.81
CA ARG A 452 -2.92 32.02 -4.49
C ARG A 452 -2.23 30.65 -4.39
N ARG A 453 -3.04 29.61 -4.17
CA ARG A 453 -2.64 28.21 -4.33
C ARG A 453 -2.30 27.97 -5.80
N GLU A 454 -1.07 27.56 -6.08
CA GLU A 454 -0.77 26.76 -7.26
C GLU A 454 -1.10 25.31 -6.91
N VAL A 455 -2.04 24.74 -7.64
CA VAL A 455 -2.39 23.32 -7.63
C VAL A 455 -1.74 22.75 -8.88
N LEU A 456 -0.89 21.73 -8.74
CA LEU A 456 -0.50 20.88 -9.87
C LEU A 456 -1.73 20.08 -10.32
N PRO A 457 -2.16 20.17 -11.59
CA PRO A 457 -3.15 19.26 -12.15
C PRO A 457 -2.54 17.87 -12.29
N VAL A 458 -3.17 16.88 -11.64
CA VAL A 458 -3.22 15.51 -12.16
C VAL A 458 -4.12 15.57 -13.39
N ASP A 459 -3.66 14.98 -14.50
CA ASP A 459 -4.37 14.90 -15.77
C ASP A 459 -5.82 14.42 -15.59
N ILE A 460 -6.79 15.23 -16.04
CA ILE A 460 -8.14 14.77 -16.35
C ILE A 460 -8.40 15.07 -17.82
N THR A 461 -8.66 13.98 -18.53
CA THR A 461 -9.27 13.83 -19.84
C THR A 461 -10.42 14.83 -20.08
N THR A 462 -10.35 15.58 -21.18
CA THR A 462 -11.43 16.40 -21.79
C THR A 462 -12.30 15.57 -22.77
N PRO A 463 -13.42 16.07 -23.37
CA PRO A 463 -14.42 17.09 -22.97
C PRO A 463 -15.91 16.74 -23.34
N HIS A 464 -16.81 17.74 -23.16
CA HIS A 464 -18.21 17.93 -23.66
C HIS A 464 -19.36 17.40 -22.76
N SER A 465 -20.51 18.07 -22.52
CA SER A 465 -21.20 19.20 -23.18
C SER A 465 -22.37 19.78 -22.30
N VAL A 466 -22.63 21.10 -22.40
CA VAL A 466 -23.95 21.82 -22.48
C VAL A 466 -24.95 21.88 -21.27
N CYS A 467 -25.24 23.13 -20.83
CA CYS A 467 -26.52 23.83 -20.42
C CYS A 467 -27.52 23.12 -19.45
N ALA A 468 -28.27 23.71 -18.49
CA ALA A 468 -28.84 25.05 -18.30
C ALA A 468 -29.35 25.29 -16.84
N LYS A 469 -29.47 26.57 -16.46
CA LYS A 469 -30.33 27.29 -15.47
C LYS A 469 -31.20 26.49 -14.47
N SER A 470 -31.16 26.83 -13.16
CA SER A 470 -32.11 27.71 -12.43
C SER A 470 -31.91 27.63 -10.90
N ALA A 471 -32.51 28.58 -10.17
CA ALA A 471 -32.19 29.05 -8.81
C ALA A 471 -32.88 28.32 -7.63
N VAL A 472 -32.51 28.76 -6.40
CA VAL A 472 -33.36 28.99 -5.18
C VAL A 472 -33.04 28.16 -3.90
N GLU A 473 -32.80 28.91 -2.81
CA GLU A 473 -33.00 28.71 -1.34
C GLU A 473 -32.23 27.62 -0.54
N GLU A 474 -31.47 28.02 0.50
CA GLU A 474 -31.75 27.94 1.97
C GLU A 474 -31.74 26.50 2.50
N GLU A 475 -31.17 26.11 3.65
CA GLU A 475 -30.76 26.72 4.92
C GLU A 475 -29.89 25.65 5.68
N VAL A 476 -28.96 26.09 6.54
CA VAL A 476 -28.67 25.60 7.93
C VAL A 476 -28.52 24.06 8.15
N CYS A 477 -27.42 23.50 8.70
CA CYS A 477 -27.03 23.60 10.12
C CYS A 477 -25.73 22.82 10.46
N ARG A 478 -24.91 23.45 11.33
CA ARG A 478 -23.99 22.96 12.39
C ARG A 478 -23.33 21.56 12.33
N LEU A 479 -21.99 21.61 12.41
CA LEU A 479 -21.11 20.62 13.06
C LEU A 479 -21.08 20.80 14.59
N PRO A 480 -20.74 19.72 15.33
CA PRO A 480 -19.74 19.87 16.40
C PRO A 480 -18.66 18.74 16.42
N PRO A 481 -17.54 18.96 17.14
CA PRO A 481 -16.31 18.18 17.06
C PRO A 481 -16.15 17.14 18.19
N GLN A 482 -15.26 16.16 18.01
CA GLN A 482 -14.77 15.31 19.12
C GLN A 482 -13.26 15.48 19.33
N LYS A 483 -12.90 15.63 20.60
CA LYS A 483 -11.56 15.72 21.18
C LYS A 483 -11.15 14.40 21.84
N GLU A 484 -9.83 14.20 21.86
CA GLU A 484 -8.97 13.54 22.85
C GLU A 484 -9.59 12.69 23.98
N GLU A 485 -9.00 11.49 24.19
CA GLU A 485 -8.87 10.90 25.52
C GLU A 485 -7.47 10.28 25.72
N ALA A 486 -6.93 10.53 26.92
CA ALA A 486 -5.86 9.79 27.54
C ALA A 486 -6.42 9.07 28.78
N GLN A 487 -5.75 7.97 29.17
CA GLN A 487 -5.54 7.46 30.55
C GLN A 487 -6.12 6.08 30.95
N CYS A 488 -5.17 5.17 31.25
CA CYS A 488 -5.09 4.06 32.23
C CYS A 488 -6.25 3.06 32.54
N CYS A 489 -5.98 1.78 32.22
CA CYS A 489 -6.06 0.49 32.99
C CYS A 489 -6.83 0.41 34.35
N PRO A 490 -7.42 -0.76 34.78
CA PRO A 490 -6.66 -2.02 35.00
C PRO A 490 -7.38 -3.41 35.02
N SER A 491 -6.53 -4.45 35.10
CA SER A 491 -6.64 -5.74 35.84
C SER A 491 -7.15 -7.05 35.20
N ASN A 492 -6.19 -7.98 35.09
CA ASN A 492 -6.16 -9.39 35.51
C ASN A 492 -7.05 -10.47 34.86
N SER A 493 -6.40 -11.47 34.24
CA SER A 493 -6.67 -12.88 34.50
C SER A 493 -5.40 -13.73 34.33
N GLU A 494 -5.21 -14.65 35.25
CA GLU A 494 -3.98 -15.36 35.59
C GLU A 494 -3.60 -16.54 34.67
N ASN A 495 -2.30 -16.80 34.72
CA ASN A 495 -1.54 -18.03 34.47
C ASN A 495 -2.31 -19.37 34.42
N ASN A 496 -1.86 -20.24 33.50
CA ASN A 496 -1.57 -21.63 33.83
C ASN A 496 -0.24 -22.05 33.20
N ASN A 497 0.71 -22.42 34.07
CA ASN A 497 1.98 -23.05 33.77
C ASN A 497 1.78 -24.54 33.46
N LEU A 498 2.68 -25.14 32.67
CA LEU A 498 3.35 -26.41 32.98
C LEU A 498 4.66 -26.57 32.18
N GLN A 499 5.77 -26.44 32.91
CA GLN A 499 7.06 -27.14 32.84
C GLN A 499 7.00 -28.56 32.21
N ILE A 500 7.97 -29.19 31.54
CA ILE A 500 9.45 -29.37 31.61
C ILE A 500 9.78 -30.13 30.28
N GLU A 501 10.91 -29.98 29.57
CA GLU A 501 12.11 -30.82 29.74
C GLU A 501 13.21 -30.43 28.74
N LYS A 502 14.45 -30.62 29.18
CA LYS A 502 15.71 -30.24 28.54
C LYS A 502 16.38 -31.50 28.01
N THR A 503 16.70 -31.58 26.73
CA THR A 503 17.74 -32.50 26.23
C THR A 503 18.58 -31.86 25.13
N VAL A 504 19.88 -32.03 25.31
CA VAL A 504 21.00 -31.67 24.44
C VAL A 504 21.04 -32.63 23.26
N SER A 505 21.36 -32.13 22.06
CA SER A 505 21.99 -32.95 21.02
C SER A 505 23.01 -32.14 20.23
N VAL A 506 24.22 -32.66 20.26
CA VAL A 506 25.45 -32.26 19.57
C VAL A 506 25.31 -32.61 18.08
N ASN A 507 25.86 -31.79 17.17
CA ASN A 507 26.74 -32.24 16.08
C ASN A 507 27.33 -31.08 15.26
N THR A 508 28.65 -31.16 15.14
CA THR A 508 29.66 -30.44 14.33
C THR A 508 29.44 -30.66 12.81
N PRO A 509 30.13 -29.92 11.89
CA PRO A 509 31.50 -30.31 11.53
C PRO A 509 32.50 -29.18 11.23
N GLU A 510 33.76 -29.59 11.41
CA GLU A 510 35.02 -28.92 11.11
C GLU A 510 35.37 -28.82 9.61
N VAL A 511 36.28 -27.87 9.40
CA VAL A 511 37.18 -27.57 8.29
C VAL A 511 38.07 -28.74 7.85
N ILE A 512 38.32 -28.88 6.53
CA ILE A 512 39.62 -29.32 5.99
C ILE A 512 40.03 -28.43 4.81
N LEU A 513 41.33 -28.09 4.79
CA LEU A 513 42.06 -27.16 3.92
C LEU A 513 42.66 -27.82 2.64
N SER A 514 42.50 -27.14 1.49
CA SER A 514 43.52 -26.75 0.45
C SER A 514 44.42 -27.82 -0.25
N PRO A 515 45.38 -27.51 -1.19
CA PRO A 515 45.57 -26.40 -2.16
C PRO A 515 46.09 -26.83 -3.57
N HIS A 516 46.09 -25.93 -4.59
CA HIS A 516 47.29 -25.52 -5.38
C HIS A 516 47.03 -24.65 -6.64
N LYS A 517 47.81 -23.54 -6.74
CA LYS A 517 48.47 -22.86 -7.91
C LYS A 517 47.65 -22.59 -9.20
N SER A 518 47.71 -21.43 -9.88
CA SER A 518 48.74 -20.39 -10.05
C SER A 518 48.21 -19.21 -10.88
N LEU A 519 48.78 -18.00 -10.69
CA LEU A 519 48.69 -16.81 -11.55
C LEU A 519 49.37 -17.06 -12.94
N PRO A 520 49.15 -16.23 -14.01
CA PRO A 520 49.70 -14.87 -14.07
C PRO A 520 48.92 -13.79 -14.85
N MET A 521 49.27 -12.51 -14.59
CA MET A 521 49.11 -11.35 -15.49
C MET A 521 50.03 -11.49 -16.72
N ASP A 522 49.64 -11.00 -17.90
CA ASP A 522 50.23 -9.81 -18.57
C ASP A 522 49.67 -9.58 -20.00
N THR A 523 49.74 -8.32 -20.44
CA THR A 523 49.69 -7.76 -21.81
C THR A 523 48.37 -7.47 -22.55
N GLN A 524 48.32 -6.24 -23.07
CA GLN A 524 47.28 -5.54 -23.82
C GLN A 524 47.50 -5.68 -25.37
N PRO A 525 46.81 -4.93 -26.24
CA PRO A 525 45.75 -5.33 -27.17
C PRO A 525 46.21 -5.55 -28.64
N ARG A 526 45.37 -6.18 -29.48
CA ARG A 526 45.51 -6.07 -30.96
C ARG A 526 44.21 -5.72 -31.67
N LYS A 527 44.35 -4.68 -32.49
CA LYS A 527 43.42 -4.12 -33.46
C LYS A 527 43.23 -5.10 -34.62
N GLU A 528 42.00 -5.25 -35.12
CA GLU A 528 41.77 -5.56 -36.52
C GLU A 528 40.81 -4.53 -37.14
N LYS A 529 41.40 -3.73 -38.04
CA LYS A 529 40.69 -3.00 -39.07
C LYS A 529 40.61 -3.91 -40.28
N LYS A 530 39.45 -3.98 -40.95
CA LYS A 530 39.40 -4.13 -42.41
C LYS A 530 38.11 -3.52 -42.95
N CYS A 531 38.29 -2.42 -43.68
CA CYS A 531 37.33 -1.84 -44.61
C CYS A 531 37.24 -2.71 -45.88
N VAL A 532 36.17 -2.56 -46.68
CA VAL A 532 36.16 -1.88 -48.00
C VAL A 532 34.87 -2.20 -48.80
N LYS A 533 34.10 -1.13 -49.09
CA LYS A 533 33.43 -0.69 -50.35
C LYS A 533 32.57 -1.68 -51.17
N LEU A 534 31.53 -1.32 -51.94
CA LEU A 534 30.75 -0.09 -52.27
C LEU A 534 29.64 -0.53 -53.27
N ILE A 535 28.66 0.37 -53.51
CA ILE A 535 27.78 0.50 -54.72
C ILE A 535 26.61 -0.50 -54.80
N GLY A 536 25.35 -0.09 -55.08
CA GLY A 536 24.87 1.20 -55.58
C GLY A 536 23.34 1.32 -55.50
N VAL A 537 22.92 2.58 -55.57
CA VAL A 537 21.55 3.11 -55.61
C VAL A 537 20.93 2.90 -56.99
N SER A 538 19.60 2.68 -57.05
CA SER A 538 18.74 3.22 -58.11
C SER A 538 17.29 3.25 -57.65
N ALA A 539 16.67 4.42 -57.81
CA ALA A 539 15.24 4.70 -57.62
C ALA A 539 14.48 4.60 -58.96
N ASP A 540 13.15 4.64 -58.81
CA ASP A 540 12.09 5.07 -59.75
C ASP A 540 11.77 4.24 -61.01
N SER A 541 10.51 3.79 -61.12
CA SER A 541 9.51 4.46 -61.98
C SER A 541 8.13 3.79 -61.88
N GLU A 542 7.12 4.65 -61.90
CA GLU A 542 5.67 4.41 -62.00
C GLU A 542 5.24 3.73 -63.33
N VAL A 543 4.00 3.22 -63.35
CA VAL A 543 2.92 3.46 -64.36
C VAL A 543 2.10 2.18 -64.74
N LEU A 544 0.89 2.14 -64.16
CA LEU A 544 -0.47 1.91 -64.71
C LEU A 544 -0.92 0.63 -65.47
N SER A 545 -2.25 0.41 -65.31
CA SER A 545 -3.23 -0.33 -66.16
C SER A 545 -3.38 -1.84 -65.86
N GLU A 546 -4.55 -2.49 -65.81
CA GLU A 546 -5.95 -2.13 -66.09
C GLU A 546 -6.88 -3.26 -65.56
N ARG A 547 -7.98 -2.84 -64.95
CA ARG A 547 -9.37 -3.36 -64.93
C ARG A 547 -9.78 -4.67 -65.67
N SER A 548 -10.81 -5.35 -65.09
CA SER A 548 -11.81 -6.29 -65.69
C SER A 548 -11.67 -7.74 -65.18
N GLY A 549 -12.68 -8.50 -64.74
CA GLY A 549 -14.13 -8.38 -64.76
C GLY A 549 -14.75 -9.81 -64.91
N ASN A 550 -15.53 -10.23 -63.91
CA ASN A 550 -16.63 -11.22 -63.95
C ASN A 550 -16.38 -12.75 -64.07
N THR A 551 -17.05 -13.46 -63.16
CA THR A 551 -17.47 -14.88 -63.20
C THR A 551 -18.52 -15.14 -64.31
N PRO A 552 -18.71 -16.41 -64.75
CA PRO A 552 -19.88 -17.19 -64.28
C PRO A 552 -19.73 -18.74 -64.22
N ASN A 553 -20.40 -19.33 -63.22
CA ASN A 553 -21.11 -20.64 -63.10
C ASN A 553 -20.70 -21.94 -63.87
N SER A 554 -20.42 -23.00 -63.07
CA SER A 554 -21.00 -24.39 -62.96
C SER A 554 -21.92 -24.91 -64.10
N PRO A 555 -22.10 -26.25 -64.41
CA PRO A 555 -22.11 -27.40 -63.45
C PRO A 555 -21.72 -28.82 -63.95
N ARG A 556 -21.44 -29.77 -63.03
CA ARG A 556 -22.07 -31.13 -62.99
C ARG A 556 -21.57 -32.01 -61.84
N SER A 557 -22.54 -32.59 -61.15
CA SER A 557 -22.48 -33.62 -60.10
C SER A 557 -21.99 -34.99 -60.60
N VAL A 558 -21.27 -35.74 -59.75
CA VAL A 558 -21.54 -37.16 -59.44
C VAL A 558 -21.13 -37.43 -57.99
N ALA A 559 -22.03 -38.05 -57.24
CA ALA A 559 -21.89 -38.46 -55.85
C ALA A 559 -20.99 -39.68 -55.67
N TYR A 560 -20.32 -39.81 -54.53
CA TYR A 560 -20.16 -41.07 -53.79
C TYR A 560 -19.78 -40.77 -52.33
N PHE A 561 -20.63 -41.22 -51.40
CA PHE A 561 -20.31 -41.46 -49.98
C PHE A 561 -19.29 -42.61 -49.88
N PRO A 562 -18.37 -42.63 -48.89
CA PRO A 562 -18.76 -43.15 -47.58
C PRO A 562 -18.13 -42.45 -46.35
N GLN A 563 -18.96 -42.36 -45.31
CA GLN A 563 -18.71 -42.70 -43.90
C GLN A 563 -17.26 -42.63 -43.37
N GLY A 564 -17.00 -41.63 -42.52
CA GLY A 564 -15.81 -41.53 -41.68
C GLY A 564 -16.04 -40.59 -40.49
N ASN A 565 -16.53 -41.16 -39.39
CA ASN A 565 -16.56 -40.52 -38.08
C ASN A 565 -15.13 -40.22 -37.62
N GLN A 566 -14.77 -38.95 -37.43
CA GLN A 566 -13.69 -38.57 -36.51
C GLN A 566 -14.28 -37.79 -35.35
N GLN A 567 -14.36 -38.52 -34.24
CA GLN A 567 -14.76 -38.08 -32.92
C GLN A 567 -13.64 -37.21 -32.36
N THR A 568 -13.88 -35.90 -32.22
CA THR A 568 -13.00 -34.99 -31.51
C THR A 568 -12.92 -35.45 -30.05
N SER A 569 -11.74 -35.90 -29.63
CA SER A 569 -11.47 -36.29 -28.25
C SER A 569 -11.70 -35.10 -27.30
N PRO A 570 -12.49 -35.25 -26.21
CA PRO A 570 -12.59 -34.21 -25.20
C PRO A 570 -11.23 -34.06 -24.50
N SER A 571 -10.81 -32.81 -24.29
CA SER A 571 -9.54 -32.46 -23.66
C SER A 571 -9.35 -33.17 -22.32
N LEU A 572 -8.11 -33.59 -22.02
CA LEU A 572 -7.73 -34.26 -20.76
C LEU A 572 -8.22 -33.50 -19.51
N LEU A 573 -8.29 -32.17 -19.59
CA LEU A 573 -8.82 -31.31 -18.52
C LEU A 573 -10.30 -31.58 -18.20
N TYR A 574 -11.14 -31.85 -19.21
CA TYR A 574 -12.55 -32.13 -19.00
C TYR A 574 -12.77 -33.51 -18.35
N ARG A 575 -11.93 -34.50 -18.67
CA ARG A 575 -11.95 -35.81 -17.99
C ARG A 575 -11.45 -35.71 -16.55
N CYS A 576 -10.39 -34.94 -16.28
CA CYS A 576 -9.88 -34.75 -14.93
C CYS A 576 -10.88 -34.01 -14.02
N MET A 577 -11.58 -33.00 -14.54
CA MET A 577 -12.61 -32.28 -13.78
C MET A 577 -13.82 -33.17 -13.48
N ASN A 578 -14.28 -33.96 -14.45
CA ASN A 578 -15.38 -34.91 -14.21
C ASN A 578 -14.97 -36.02 -13.23
N CYS A 579 -13.73 -36.52 -13.29
CA CYS A 579 -13.23 -37.46 -12.28
C CYS A 579 -13.18 -36.83 -10.88
N ALA A 580 -12.70 -35.59 -10.74
CA ALA A 580 -12.67 -34.90 -9.44
C ALA A 580 -14.07 -34.67 -8.87
N ILE A 581 -15.04 -34.29 -9.71
CA ILE A 581 -16.44 -34.12 -9.31
C ILE A 581 -17.05 -35.46 -8.90
N CYS A 582 -16.80 -36.54 -9.66
CA CYS A 582 -17.25 -37.88 -9.29
C CYS A 582 -16.62 -38.36 -7.99
N PHE A 583 -15.33 -38.10 -7.74
CA PHE A 583 -14.68 -38.42 -6.47
C PHE A 583 -15.27 -37.63 -5.30
N PHE A 584 -15.59 -36.35 -5.49
CA PHE A 584 -16.26 -35.53 -4.48
C PHE A 584 -17.67 -36.04 -4.15
N ILE A 585 -18.45 -36.42 -5.16
CA ILE A 585 -19.80 -36.99 -4.95
C ILE A 585 -19.71 -38.34 -4.25
N TYR A 586 -18.73 -39.18 -4.59
CA TYR A 586 -18.52 -40.46 -3.94
C TYR A 586 -18.03 -40.29 -2.49
N PHE A 587 -17.16 -39.33 -2.22
CA PHE A 587 -16.73 -38.97 -0.87
C PHE A 587 -17.89 -38.42 -0.03
N LEU A 588 -18.75 -37.56 -0.59
CA LEU A 588 -19.96 -37.09 0.10
C LEU A 588 -20.94 -38.23 0.37
N SER A 589 -21.13 -39.16 -0.58
CA SER A 589 -21.98 -40.33 -0.39
C SER A 589 -21.48 -41.24 0.73
N ILE A 590 -20.16 -41.45 0.81
CA ILE A 590 -19.54 -42.25 1.86
C ILE A 590 -19.59 -41.53 3.21
N ALA A 591 -19.30 -40.22 3.25
CA ALA A 591 -19.37 -39.40 4.46
C ALA A 591 -20.81 -39.34 5.03
N CYS A 592 -21.82 -39.24 4.17
CA CYS A 592 -23.24 -39.29 4.56
C CYS A 592 -23.69 -40.68 5.01
N SER A 593 -22.98 -41.75 4.65
CA SER A 593 -23.30 -43.12 5.06
C SER A 593 -22.65 -43.52 6.39
N ILE A 594 -21.60 -42.83 6.83
CA ILE A 594 -20.79 -43.19 8.01
C ILE A 594 -21.20 -42.42 9.28
N ILE A 595 -22.01 -41.36 9.18
CA ILE A 595 -22.41 -40.54 10.33
C ILE A 595 -23.94 -40.50 10.46
N PRO A 596 -24.58 -41.33 11.31
CA PRO A 596 -26.04 -41.39 11.43
C PRO A 596 -26.68 -40.24 12.22
N GLN A 597 -25.90 -39.24 12.67
CA GLN A 597 -26.39 -38.21 13.60
C GLN A 597 -25.86 -36.82 13.25
N PHE A 598 -26.38 -36.23 12.17
CA PHE A 598 -26.48 -34.79 12.07
C PHE A 598 -27.89 -34.40 11.58
N HIS A 599 -28.74 -34.05 12.54
CA HIS A 599 -29.89 -33.21 12.28
C HIS A 599 -29.36 -31.81 11.90
N LEU A 600 -29.61 -31.37 10.68
CA LEU A 600 -29.49 -29.97 10.25
C LEU A 600 -30.85 -29.46 9.75
N PRO A 601 -31.14 -28.17 9.93
CA PRO A 601 -32.48 -27.62 10.01
C PRO A 601 -33.17 -27.48 8.64
N THR A 602 -34.49 -27.62 8.67
CA THR A 602 -35.42 -27.46 7.57
C THR A 602 -35.33 -26.07 6.94
N PHE A 603 -34.69 -25.98 5.76
CA PHE A 603 -34.82 -24.81 4.88
C PHE A 603 -36.11 -24.92 4.06
N ASN A 604 -37.10 -24.12 4.45
CA ASN A 604 -38.36 -23.94 3.71
C ASN A 604 -38.12 -23.09 2.45
N PHE A 605 -38.22 -23.70 1.27
CA PHE A 605 -38.50 -22.96 0.03
C PHE A 605 -39.95 -23.22 -0.38
N PHE A 606 -40.82 -22.22 -0.15
CA PHE A 606 -42.13 -22.16 -0.79
C PHE A 606 -42.37 -20.76 -1.40
N LYS A 607 -42.91 -20.78 -2.62
CA LYS A 607 -43.54 -19.70 -3.40
C LYS A 607 -42.62 -18.76 -4.18
N THR A 608 -42.53 -18.99 -5.50
CA THR A 608 -43.30 -18.22 -6.51
C THR A 608 -43.06 -18.77 -7.93
N LEU A 609 -43.86 -19.75 -8.35
CA LEU A 609 -44.06 -20.09 -9.76
C LEU A 609 -45.30 -19.33 -10.25
N ARG A 610 -45.08 -18.19 -10.90
CA ARG A 610 -46.14 -17.40 -11.54
C ARG A 610 -46.41 -18.00 -12.92
N LYS A 611 -47.58 -18.66 -13.04
CA LYS A 611 -48.12 -19.18 -14.31
C LYS A 611 -48.38 -18.03 -15.29
N THR A 612 -47.84 -18.20 -16.49
CA THR A 612 -48.21 -17.54 -17.75
C THR A 612 -49.71 -17.68 -18.00
N LYS A 613 -50.39 -16.56 -18.31
CA LYS A 613 -51.76 -16.56 -18.83
C LYS A 613 -51.75 -15.85 -20.18
N MET A 614 -52.06 -16.64 -21.22
CA MET A 614 -52.36 -16.19 -22.57
C MET A 614 -53.58 -15.26 -22.57
N ILE A 615 -53.48 -14.14 -23.27
CA ILE A 615 -54.65 -13.35 -23.69
C ILE A 615 -54.48 -13.04 -25.18
N THR A 616 -55.33 -13.69 -25.99
CA THR A 616 -55.60 -13.37 -27.38
C THR A 616 -57.05 -12.88 -27.49
N LYS A 617 -57.23 -11.77 -28.24
CA LYS A 617 -58.48 -11.18 -28.77
C LYS A 617 -59.45 -10.62 -27.70
N GLY A 618 -59.97 -9.40 -27.76
CA GLY A 618 -60.21 -8.46 -28.84
C GLY A 618 -61.71 -8.20 -28.92
N LYS A 619 -62.16 -6.94 -28.69
CA LYS A 619 -63.25 -6.22 -29.39
C LYS A 619 -63.87 -5.05 -28.58
N ASP A 620 -64.06 -3.96 -29.33
CA ASP A 620 -65.19 -3.03 -29.36
C ASP A 620 -65.46 -2.05 -28.19
N SER A 621 -64.88 -0.84 -28.27
CA SER A 621 -65.60 0.44 -28.47
C SER A 621 -64.62 1.57 -28.80
#